data_AF-A0A2E4NK08-F1
#
_entry.id   AF-A0A2E4NK08-F1
#
_cell.length_a   1.000
_cell.length_b   1.000
_cell.length_c   1.000
_cell.angle_alpha   90.00
_cell.angle_beta   90.00
_cell.angle_gamma   90.00
#
_symmetry.space_group_name_H-M   'P 1'
#
loop_
_entity.id
_entity.type
_entity.pdbx_description
1 polymer ?
#
loop_
_entity_poly.entity_id
_entity_poly.type
_entity_poly.pdbx_seq_one_letter_code
_entity_poly.pdbx_strand_id
1 'polypeptide(L)'
;MTSIFNKFYRLYFRPSQFFLDTNLLQKRWLIVLATAFYSVIVVFERIEQKVIRYDMVNVPESKEALLNTIVTSWFVFWSVSLVIGFLFAWLIWWIGGWFYNLRIKWCGAGQFNRELGRTIYVISNMVYALPVAIGMLIVTICYKDYLSFYSEDYIFSIVAMVFVVWSLIVSYKAVATNFKVKRWLAIWWFIAAPIIVNILILSFYVFVSLYIK
;
A
#
# COMPACT_ATOMS: atom_id res chain seq x y z
N MET A 1 1.61 -15.31 27.39
CA MET A 1 1.29 -15.17 25.95
C MET A 1 0.74 -13.77 25.71
N THR A 2 1.45 -12.90 25.00
CA THR A 2 0.87 -11.62 24.56
C THR A 2 -0.16 -11.89 23.46
N SER A 3 -1.42 -11.52 23.72
CA SER A 3 -2.52 -11.63 22.76
C SER A 3 -2.15 -11.01 21.40
N ILE A 4 -2.68 -11.58 20.31
CA ILE A 4 -2.57 -11.05 18.94
C ILE A 4 -2.96 -9.58 18.88
N PHE A 5 -3.98 -9.18 19.66
CA PHE A 5 -4.43 -7.80 19.77
C PHE A 5 -3.32 -6.84 20.23
N ASN A 6 -2.50 -7.25 21.22
CA ASN A 6 -1.38 -6.45 21.70
C ASN A 6 -0.29 -6.30 20.62
N LYS A 7 -0.11 -7.31 19.75
CA LYS A 7 0.83 -7.23 18.63
C LYS A 7 0.35 -6.22 17.58
N PHE A 8 -0.93 -6.25 17.21
CA PHE A 8 -1.49 -5.24 16.32
C PHE A 8 -1.43 -3.84 16.95
N TYR A 9 -1.82 -3.70 18.22
CA TYR A 9 -1.69 -2.43 18.93
C TYR A 9 -0.26 -1.89 18.88
N ARG A 10 0.76 -2.73 19.10
CA ARG A 10 2.16 -2.32 18.98
C ARG A 10 2.54 -1.96 17.55
N LEU A 11 2.07 -2.69 16.54
CA LEU A 11 2.35 -2.36 15.14
C LEU A 11 1.84 -0.96 14.79
N TYR A 12 0.60 -0.64 15.19
CA TYR A 12 -0.01 0.66 14.88
C TYR A 12 0.52 1.79 15.77
N PHE A 13 0.59 1.61 17.09
CA PHE A 13 0.84 2.72 18.02
C PHE A 13 2.28 2.76 18.57
N ARG A 14 2.99 1.63 18.59
CA ARG A 14 4.37 1.54 19.11
C ARG A 14 5.30 0.77 18.15
N PRO A 15 5.40 1.19 16.88
CA PRO A 15 6.03 0.39 15.83
C PRO A 15 7.50 0.05 16.15
N SER A 16 8.27 0.97 16.75
CA SER A 16 9.64 0.68 17.19
C SER A 16 9.72 -0.54 18.12
N GLN A 17 8.77 -0.69 19.05
CA GLN A 17 8.72 -1.86 19.94
C GLN A 17 8.28 -3.13 19.21
N PHE A 18 7.38 -3.01 18.23
CA PHE A 18 6.95 -4.14 17.41
C PHE A 18 8.11 -4.72 16.60
N PHE A 19 8.87 -3.87 15.92
CA PHE A 19 9.94 -4.30 15.03
C PHE A 19 11.23 -4.74 15.73
N LEU A 20 11.33 -4.62 17.06
CA LEU A 20 12.43 -5.21 17.84
C LEU A 20 12.24 -6.72 18.06
N ASP A 21 11.02 -7.24 17.91
CA ASP A 21 10.72 -8.68 18.05
C ASP A 21 11.10 -9.43 16.77
N THR A 22 12.39 -9.70 16.59
CA THR A 22 12.94 -10.38 15.41
C THR A 22 12.38 -11.79 15.23
N ASN A 23 12.03 -12.49 16.32
CA ASN A 23 11.41 -13.81 16.28
C ASN A 23 10.02 -13.77 15.62
N LEU A 24 9.25 -12.71 15.84
CA LEU A 24 7.98 -12.49 15.16
C LEU A 24 8.18 -12.17 13.67
N LEU A 25 9.16 -11.32 13.36
CA LEU A 25 9.44 -10.89 11.98
C LEU A 25 9.91 -12.04 11.08
N GLN A 26 10.57 -13.06 11.63
CA GLN A 26 11.02 -14.24 10.88
C GLN A 26 9.89 -15.25 10.58
N LYS A 27 8.67 -15.05 11.09
CA LYS A 27 7.56 -15.99 10.86
C LYS A 27 7.04 -15.89 9.43
N ARG A 28 7.28 -16.94 8.63
CA ARG A 28 6.86 -17.03 7.21
C ARG A 28 5.39 -16.73 6.97
N TRP A 29 4.49 -17.23 7.83
CA TRP A 29 3.05 -16.99 7.67
C TRP A 29 2.69 -15.50 7.77
N LEU A 30 3.38 -14.73 8.62
CA LEU A 30 3.15 -13.30 8.78
C LEU A 30 3.59 -12.54 7.53
N ILE A 31 4.74 -12.93 6.96
CA ILE A 31 5.26 -12.36 5.71
C ILE A 31 4.30 -12.64 4.55
N VAL A 32 3.84 -13.89 4.41
CA VAL A 32 2.88 -14.28 3.37
C VAL A 32 1.59 -13.50 3.52
N LEU A 33 1.05 -13.41 4.74
CA LEU A 33 -0.18 -12.67 5.04
C LEU A 33 -0.03 -11.18 4.70
N ALA A 34 1.04 -10.54 5.17
CA ALA A 34 1.30 -9.12 4.93
C ALA A 34 1.47 -8.82 3.43
N THR A 35 2.19 -9.68 2.71
CA THR A 35 2.40 -9.53 1.27
C THR A 35 1.10 -9.71 0.50
N ALA A 36 0.28 -10.70 0.86
CA ALA A 36 -1.01 -10.97 0.22
C ALA A 36 -2.01 -9.81 0.42
N PHE A 37 -2.15 -9.31 1.65
CA PHE A 37 -2.99 -8.14 1.90
C PHE A 37 -2.52 -6.93 1.10
N TYR A 38 -1.22 -6.64 1.17
CA TYR A 38 -0.68 -5.49 0.47
C TYR A 38 -0.83 -5.61 -1.05
N SER A 39 -0.64 -6.80 -1.62
CA SER A 39 -0.78 -7.00 -3.06
C SER A 39 -2.21 -6.83 -3.57
N VAL A 40 -3.20 -7.30 -2.81
CA VAL A 40 -4.63 -7.09 -3.14
C VAL A 40 -4.95 -5.59 -3.14
N ILE A 41 -4.45 -4.86 -2.15
CA ILE A 41 -4.68 -3.41 -2.05
C ILE A 41 -3.95 -2.62 -3.14
N VAL A 42 -2.76 -3.05 -3.55
CA VAL A 42 -2.10 -2.47 -4.72
C VAL A 42 -2.95 -2.65 -5.98
N VAL A 43 -3.61 -3.79 -6.18
CA VAL A 43 -4.52 -3.96 -7.33
C VAL A 43 -5.72 -3.03 -7.23
N PHE A 44 -6.27 -2.86 -6.03
CA PHE A 44 -7.34 -1.90 -5.78
C PHE A 44 -6.93 -0.47 -6.17
N GLU A 45 -5.77 0.01 -5.72
CA GLU A 45 -5.23 1.33 -6.12
C GLU A 45 -5.06 1.45 -7.64
N ARG A 46 -4.73 0.35 -8.35
CA ARG A 46 -4.65 0.36 -9.82
C ARG A 46 -6.01 0.43 -10.50
N ILE A 47 -7.05 -0.13 -9.89
CA ILE A 47 -8.43 0.03 -10.38
C ILE A 47 -8.87 1.48 -10.15
N GLU A 48 -8.65 2.03 -8.97
CA GLU A 48 -8.92 3.45 -8.64
C GLU A 48 -8.24 4.42 -9.61
N GLN A 49 -6.92 4.28 -9.80
CA GLN A 49 -6.17 5.11 -10.74
C GLN A 49 -6.69 5.02 -12.16
N LYS A 50 -7.19 3.84 -12.56
CA LYS A 50 -7.83 3.68 -13.86
C LYS A 50 -9.14 4.45 -13.89
N VAL A 51 -10.07 4.22 -12.96
CA VAL A 51 -11.38 4.91 -12.90
C VAL A 51 -11.19 6.43 -12.97
N ILE A 52 -10.34 6.99 -12.11
CA ILE A 52 -10.00 8.42 -12.11
C ILE A 52 -9.50 8.89 -13.48
N ARG A 53 -8.64 8.10 -14.14
CA ARG A 53 -8.13 8.41 -15.47
C ARG A 53 -9.22 8.37 -16.55
N TYR A 54 -10.18 7.45 -16.47
CA TYR A 54 -11.30 7.39 -17.42
C TYR A 54 -12.25 8.57 -17.24
N ASP A 55 -12.53 8.98 -15.99
CA ASP A 55 -13.34 10.18 -15.75
C ASP A 55 -12.65 11.46 -16.27
N MET A 56 -11.32 11.51 -16.23
CA MET A 56 -10.53 12.68 -16.61
C MET A 56 -10.13 12.76 -18.09
N VAL A 57 -10.03 11.62 -18.79
CA VAL A 57 -9.52 11.53 -20.16
C VAL A 57 -10.54 10.73 -20.98
N ASN A 58 -11.01 11.26 -22.10
CA ASN A 58 -11.91 10.56 -23.02
C ASN A 58 -11.19 9.34 -23.66
N VAL A 59 -11.08 8.22 -22.93
CA VAL A 59 -10.40 7.00 -23.38
C VAL A 59 -11.30 6.23 -24.35
N PRO A 60 -10.77 5.60 -25.43
CA PRO A 60 -11.57 4.83 -26.38
C PRO A 60 -12.34 3.63 -25.77
N GLU A 61 -13.59 3.45 -26.23
CA GLU A 61 -14.61 2.48 -25.77
C GLU A 61 -14.12 1.03 -25.56
N SER A 62 -13.20 0.53 -26.39
CA SER A 62 -12.69 -0.85 -26.28
C SER A 62 -11.95 -1.13 -24.96
N LYS A 63 -11.34 -0.11 -24.35
CA LYS A 63 -10.71 -0.24 -23.02
C LYS A 63 -11.70 0.00 -21.88
N GLU A 64 -12.91 0.46 -22.16
CA GLU A 64 -13.96 0.65 -21.16
C GLU A 64 -14.59 -0.67 -20.75
N ALA A 65 -14.79 -1.61 -21.68
CA ALA A 65 -15.56 -2.84 -21.42
C ALA A 65 -15.03 -3.67 -20.22
N LEU A 66 -13.71 -3.88 -20.14
CA LEU A 66 -13.11 -4.66 -19.05
C LEU A 66 -13.14 -3.90 -17.72
N LEU A 67 -12.85 -2.59 -17.72
CA LEU A 67 -12.94 -1.80 -16.49
C LEU A 67 -14.38 -1.71 -16.01
N ASN A 68 -15.33 -1.46 -16.91
CA ASN A 68 -16.75 -1.38 -16.62
C ASN A 68 -17.25 -2.68 -15.97
N THR A 69 -16.86 -3.83 -16.52
CA THR A 69 -17.17 -5.15 -15.93
C THR A 69 -16.60 -5.31 -14.51
N ILE A 70 -15.39 -4.79 -14.26
CA ILE A 70 -14.76 -4.83 -12.94
C ILE A 70 -15.52 -3.93 -11.95
N VAL A 71 -15.87 -2.71 -12.33
CA VAL A 71 -16.45 -1.73 -11.39
C VAL A 71 -17.95 -1.91 -11.16
N THR A 72 -18.66 -2.62 -12.04
CA THR A 72 -20.10 -2.90 -11.92
C THR A 72 -20.43 -4.24 -11.25
N SER A 73 -19.42 -5.04 -10.88
CA SER A 73 -19.62 -6.33 -10.22
C SER A 73 -18.58 -6.58 -9.13
N TRP A 74 -19.03 -6.61 -7.87
CA TRP A 74 -18.17 -6.95 -6.73
C TRP A 74 -17.51 -8.32 -6.88
N PHE A 75 -18.22 -9.30 -7.44
CA PHE A 75 -17.65 -10.63 -7.66
C PHE A 75 -16.45 -10.57 -8.61
N VAL A 76 -16.58 -9.84 -9.72
CA VAL A 76 -15.48 -9.65 -10.68
C VAL A 76 -14.36 -8.83 -10.05
N PHE A 77 -14.70 -7.73 -9.37
CA PHE A 77 -13.75 -6.89 -8.64
C PHE A 77 -12.87 -7.69 -7.68
N TRP A 78 -13.47 -8.50 -6.80
CA TRP A 78 -12.73 -9.32 -5.85
C TRP A 78 -11.95 -10.44 -6.54
N SER A 79 -12.53 -11.10 -7.54
CA SER A 79 -11.85 -12.17 -8.29
C SER A 79 -10.58 -11.64 -8.97
N VAL A 80 -10.68 -10.50 -9.66
CA VAL A 80 -9.54 -9.83 -10.29
C VAL A 80 -8.53 -9.40 -9.23
N SER A 81 -8.96 -8.75 -8.15
CA SER A 81 -8.07 -8.26 -7.10
C SER A 81 -7.30 -9.38 -6.40
N LEU A 82 -7.95 -10.53 -6.14
CA LEU A 82 -7.32 -11.68 -5.52
C LEU A 82 -6.37 -12.41 -6.47
N VAL A 83 -6.79 -12.70 -7.70
CA VAL A 83 -5.97 -13.43 -8.67
C VAL A 83 -4.76 -12.60 -9.09
N ILE A 84 -4.99 -11.35 -9.51
CA ILE A 84 -3.90 -10.45 -9.89
C ILE A 84 -3.05 -10.13 -8.67
N GLY A 85 -3.66 -9.84 -7.52
CA GLY A 85 -2.93 -9.54 -6.28
C GLY A 85 -1.98 -10.68 -5.92
N PHE A 86 -2.45 -11.93 -5.97
CA PHE A 86 -1.61 -13.09 -5.71
C PHE A 86 -0.40 -13.19 -6.67
N LEU A 87 -0.61 -12.94 -7.97
CA LEU A 87 0.48 -12.91 -8.94
C LEU A 87 1.49 -11.78 -8.66
N PHE A 88 1.00 -10.60 -8.25
CA PHE A 88 1.83 -9.46 -7.92
C PHE A 88 2.52 -9.57 -6.54
N ALA A 89 2.06 -10.45 -5.64
CA ALA A 89 2.68 -10.65 -4.34
C ALA A 89 4.18 -10.99 -4.44
N TRP A 90 4.53 -11.85 -5.40
CA TRP A 90 5.93 -12.19 -5.68
C TRP A 90 6.74 -10.96 -6.15
N LEU A 91 6.18 -10.17 -7.07
CA LEU A 91 6.83 -8.94 -7.57
C LEU A 91 7.02 -7.90 -6.46
N ILE A 92 6.01 -7.72 -5.61
CA ILE A 92 6.07 -6.82 -4.45
C ILE A 92 7.20 -7.24 -3.51
N TRP A 93 7.27 -8.52 -3.17
CA TRP A 93 8.31 -9.03 -2.29
C TRP A 93 9.73 -8.81 -2.85
N TRP A 94 9.95 -9.18 -4.12
CA TRP A 94 11.28 -9.15 -4.71
C TRP A 94 11.69 -7.76 -5.22
N ILE A 95 10.86 -7.13 -6.06
CA ILE A 95 11.17 -5.84 -6.69
C ILE A 95 10.93 -4.71 -5.70
N GLY A 96 9.75 -4.67 -5.08
CA GLY A 96 9.42 -3.66 -4.06
C GLY A 96 10.39 -3.73 -2.88
N GLY A 97 10.65 -4.93 -2.38
CA GLY A 97 11.62 -5.17 -1.33
C GLY A 97 13.08 -4.88 -1.73
N TRP A 98 13.46 -5.08 -3.00
CA TRP A 98 14.77 -4.67 -3.51
C TRP A 98 14.94 -3.15 -3.49
N PHE A 99 13.96 -2.40 -4.01
CA PHE A 99 13.97 -0.94 -3.99
C PHE A 99 13.94 -0.40 -2.55
N TYR A 100 13.21 -1.05 -1.65
CA TYR A 100 13.21 -0.73 -0.22
C TYR A 100 14.61 -0.86 0.41
N ASN A 101 15.30 -1.97 0.13
CA ASN A 101 16.68 -2.17 0.58
C ASN A 101 17.66 -1.14 0.00
N LEU A 102 17.45 -0.72 -1.26
CA LEU A 102 18.24 0.33 -1.88
C LEU A 102 18.08 1.66 -1.11
N ARG A 103 16.85 2.03 -0.72
CA ARG A 103 16.59 3.19 0.14
C ARG A 103 17.28 3.08 1.51
N ILE A 104 17.25 1.91 2.15
CA ILE A 104 17.98 1.68 3.42
C ILE A 104 19.48 1.96 3.22
N LYS A 105 20.08 1.44 2.13
CA LYS A 105 21.48 1.68 1.78
C LYS A 105 21.76 3.17 1.54
N TRP A 106 20.89 3.87 0.82
CA TRP A 106 21.00 5.31 0.60
C TRP A 106 20.88 6.14 1.88
N CYS A 107 20.33 5.57 2.95
CA CYS A 107 20.33 6.20 4.28
C CYS A 107 21.64 6.02 5.06
N GLY A 108 22.65 5.37 4.45
CA GLY A 108 23.96 5.14 5.06
C GLY A 108 24.06 3.83 5.85
N ALA A 109 23.09 2.92 5.73
CA ALA A 109 23.24 1.58 6.27
C ALA A 109 24.39 0.86 5.55
N GLY A 110 25.34 0.33 6.32
CA GLY A 110 26.47 -0.48 5.83
C GLY A 110 26.02 -1.87 5.36
N GLN A 111 26.67 -2.92 5.84
CA GLN A 111 26.14 -4.27 5.65
C GLN A 111 24.96 -4.52 6.58
N PHE A 112 23.85 -5.00 6.04
CA PHE A 112 22.64 -5.32 6.80
C PHE A 112 21.91 -6.52 6.19
N ASN A 113 21.05 -7.16 6.99
CA ASN A 113 20.20 -8.24 6.51
C ASN A 113 19.11 -7.70 5.56
N ARG A 114 19.24 -8.01 4.27
CA ARG A 114 18.29 -7.59 3.22
C ARG A 114 16.90 -8.23 3.37
N GLU A 115 16.81 -9.44 3.92
CA GLU A 115 15.53 -10.11 4.15
C GLU A 115 14.71 -9.39 5.23
N LEU A 116 15.39 -8.92 6.28
CA LEU A 116 14.76 -8.07 7.30
C LEU A 116 14.20 -6.78 6.69
N GLY A 117 14.92 -6.16 5.75
CA GLY A 117 14.43 -4.98 5.04
C GLY A 117 13.17 -5.26 4.20
N ARG A 118 13.10 -6.40 3.50
CA ARG A 118 11.89 -6.83 2.77
C ARG A 118 10.72 -7.13 3.70
N THR A 119 11.01 -7.73 4.85
CA THR A 119 10.03 -8.03 5.89
C THR A 119 9.43 -6.75 6.47
N ILE A 120 10.28 -5.78 6.82
CA ILE A 120 9.85 -4.46 7.29
C ILE A 120 9.02 -3.75 6.22
N TYR A 121 9.41 -3.84 4.94
CA TYR A 121 8.64 -3.28 3.83
C TYR A 121 7.19 -3.79 3.79
N VAL A 122 6.98 -5.11 3.74
CA VAL A 122 5.61 -5.65 3.62
C VAL A 122 4.80 -5.46 4.89
N ILE A 123 5.40 -5.61 6.08
CA ILE A 123 4.69 -5.43 7.35
C ILE A 123 4.32 -3.96 7.58
N SER A 124 5.19 -3.02 7.21
CA SER A 124 4.86 -1.59 7.33
C SER A 124 3.72 -1.22 6.39
N ASN A 125 3.70 -1.75 5.16
CA ASN A 125 2.56 -1.52 4.25
C ASN A 125 1.28 -2.23 4.68
N MET A 126 1.36 -3.33 5.45
CA MET A 126 0.18 -3.97 6.04
C MET A 126 -0.59 -3.03 6.98
N VAL A 127 0.08 -2.05 7.59
CA VAL A 127 -0.55 -1.00 8.42
C VAL A 127 -1.62 -0.24 7.63
N TYR A 128 -1.36 -0.01 6.34
CA TYR A 128 -2.30 0.60 5.41
C TYR A 128 -3.24 -0.45 4.79
N ALA A 129 -2.69 -1.57 4.34
CA ALA A 129 -3.47 -2.55 3.59
C ALA A 129 -4.61 -3.18 4.40
N LEU A 130 -4.39 -3.44 5.69
CA LEU A 130 -5.37 -4.08 6.56
C LEU A 130 -6.65 -3.23 6.77
N PRO A 131 -6.57 -1.95 7.21
CA PRO A 131 -7.76 -1.13 7.39
C PRO A 131 -8.48 -0.85 6.07
N VAL A 132 -7.76 -0.68 4.96
CA VAL A 132 -8.40 -0.53 3.64
C VAL A 132 -9.10 -1.81 3.20
N ALA A 133 -8.50 -2.98 3.43
CA ALA A 133 -9.16 -4.26 3.14
C ALA A 133 -10.46 -4.42 3.96
N ILE A 134 -10.41 -4.10 5.26
CA ILE A 134 -11.59 -4.13 6.13
C ILE A 134 -12.65 -3.14 5.63
N GLY A 135 -12.24 -1.92 5.32
CA GLY A 135 -13.15 -0.90 4.79
C GLY A 135 -13.78 -1.33 3.46
N MET A 136 -13.01 -1.92 2.54
CA MET A 136 -13.54 -2.41 1.26
C MET A 136 -14.53 -3.56 1.42
N LEU A 137 -14.35 -4.42 2.43
CA LEU A 137 -15.34 -5.45 2.76
C LEU A 137 -16.64 -4.82 3.25
N ILE A 138 -16.57 -3.75 4.07
CA ILE A 138 -17.74 -2.99 4.51
C ILE A 138 -18.44 -2.34 3.31
N VAL A 139 -17.67 -1.66 2.45
CA VAL A 139 -18.18 -1.03 1.22
C VAL A 139 -18.87 -2.05 0.31
N THR A 140 -18.31 -3.26 0.18
CA THR A 140 -18.90 -4.35 -0.62
C THR A 140 -20.30 -4.75 -0.12
N ILE A 141 -20.56 -4.62 1.19
CA ILE A 141 -21.87 -4.93 1.79
C ILE A 141 -22.83 -3.75 1.65
N CYS A 142 -22.32 -2.52 1.77
CA CYS A 142 -23.15 -1.31 1.78
C CYS A 142 -23.57 -0.84 0.38
N TYR A 143 -22.77 -1.11 -0.66
CA TYR A 143 -23.00 -0.61 -2.01
C TYR A 143 -23.27 -1.74 -2.99
N LYS A 144 -24.07 -1.47 -4.01
CA LYS A 144 -24.40 -2.45 -5.06
C LYS A 144 -23.17 -2.89 -5.86
N ASP A 145 -22.32 -1.92 -6.19
CA ASP A 145 -21.11 -2.10 -6.99
C ASP A 145 -20.09 -1.00 -6.65
N TYR A 146 -18.86 -1.15 -7.16
CA TYR A 146 -17.77 -0.21 -6.88
C TYR A 146 -18.05 1.18 -7.45
N LEU A 147 -18.67 1.26 -8.63
CA LEU A 147 -18.98 2.53 -9.28
C LEU A 147 -19.95 3.38 -8.44
N SER A 148 -20.98 2.76 -7.87
CA SER A 148 -21.93 3.43 -6.97
C SER A 148 -21.25 3.99 -5.71
N PHE A 149 -20.30 3.24 -5.16
CA PHE A 149 -19.49 3.69 -4.02
C PHE A 149 -18.61 4.89 -4.38
N TYR A 150 -17.88 4.79 -5.51
CA TYR A 150 -16.96 5.83 -5.95
C TYR A 150 -17.65 7.17 -6.19
N SER A 151 -18.90 7.17 -6.66
CA SER A 151 -19.67 8.41 -6.87
C SER A 151 -20.16 9.09 -5.59
N GLU A 152 -20.20 8.38 -4.45
CA GLU A 152 -20.87 8.87 -3.24
C GLU A 152 -19.92 9.13 -2.06
N ASP A 153 -18.80 8.41 -1.93
CA ASP A 153 -18.03 8.39 -0.69
C ASP A 153 -16.57 8.87 -0.84
N TYR A 154 -16.37 10.15 -0.54
CA TYR A 154 -15.04 10.76 -0.40
C TYR A 154 -14.37 10.47 0.96
N ILE A 155 -15.13 10.07 1.98
CA ILE A 155 -14.63 9.87 3.35
C ILE A 155 -13.71 8.65 3.38
N PHE A 156 -14.09 7.57 2.70
CA PHE A 156 -13.26 6.37 2.59
C PHE A 156 -11.85 6.71 2.09
N SER A 157 -11.75 7.48 1.00
CA SER A 157 -10.50 7.90 0.39
C SER A 157 -9.63 8.74 1.34
N ILE A 158 -10.25 9.65 2.11
CA ILE A 158 -9.56 10.44 3.13
C ILE A 158 -9.00 9.53 4.23
N VAL A 159 -9.80 8.58 4.74
CA VAL A 159 -9.36 7.63 5.76
C VAL A 159 -8.22 6.74 5.25
N ALA A 160 -8.33 6.23 4.02
CA ALA A 160 -7.28 5.47 3.37
C ALA A 160 -5.97 6.27 3.28
N MET A 161 -6.05 7.55 2.89
CA MET A 161 -4.89 8.46 2.80
C MET A 161 -4.20 8.64 4.16
N VAL A 162 -4.95 8.77 5.26
CA VAL A 162 -4.38 8.84 6.62
C VAL A 162 -3.56 7.59 6.93
N PHE A 163 -4.08 6.40 6.58
CA PHE A 163 -3.36 5.15 6.78
C PHE A 163 -2.15 4.99 5.86
N VAL A 164 -2.18 5.52 4.64
CA VAL A 164 -0.99 5.57 3.76
C VAL A 164 0.12 6.36 4.46
N VAL A 165 -0.16 7.58 4.91
CA VAL A 165 0.82 8.42 5.62
C VAL A 165 1.31 7.73 6.90
N TRP A 166 0.41 7.08 7.64
CA TRP A 166 0.78 6.34 8.84
C TRP A 166 1.72 5.17 8.54
N SER A 167 1.50 4.45 7.43
CA SER A 167 2.38 3.35 7.02
C SER A 167 3.81 3.82 6.71
N LEU A 168 3.96 5.03 6.14
CA LEU A 168 5.27 5.67 5.92
C LEU A 168 5.98 5.99 7.24
N ILE A 169 5.24 6.50 8.23
CA ILE A 169 5.78 6.79 9.58
C ILE A 169 6.20 5.49 10.27
N VAL A 170 5.39 4.44 10.19
CA VAL A 170 5.72 3.12 10.74
C VAL A 170 6.98 2.55 10.07
N SER A 171 7.05 2.63 8.74
CA SER A 171 8.22 2.23 7.94
C SER A 171 9.49 2.96 8.36
N TYR A 172 9.44 4.29 8.50
CA TYR A 172 10.56 5.09 9.00
C TYR A 172 10.99 4.65 10.41
N LYS A 173 10.04 4.50 11.34
CA LYS A 173 10.33 4.07 12.72
C LYS A 173 10.95 2.67 12.75
N ALA A 174 10.48 1.76 11.91
CA ALA A 174 11.03 0.41 11.79
C ALA A 174 12.49 0.44 11.32
N VAL A 175 12.78 1.22 10.27
CA VAL A 175 14.13 1.37 9.71
C VAL A 175 15.09 2.01 10.70
N ALA A 176 14.68 3.13 11.31
CA ALA A 176 15.50 3.84 12.29
C ALA A 176 15.81 3.01 13.54
N THR A 177 14.96 2.03 13.87
CA THR A 177 15.15 1.15 15.03
C THR A 177 16.04 -0.06 14.69
N ASN A 178 15.94 -0.61 13.48
CA ASN A 178 16.61 -1.87 13.11
C ASN A 178 17.92 -1.70 12.35
N PHE A 179 18.18 -0.53 11.77
CA PHE A 179 19.36 -0.28 10.96
C PHE A 179 20.13 0.95 11.45
N LYS A 180 21.46 0.89 11.36
CA LYS A 180 22.32 2.06 11.60
C LYS A 180 22.24 2.99 10.40
N VAL A 181 21.32 3.96 10.44
CA VAL A 181 21.07 4.92 9.36
C VAL A 181 21.18 6.36 9.86
N LYS A 182 21.46 7.31 8.96
CA LYS A 182 21.39 8.74 9.27
C LYS A 182 19.93 9.19 9.30
N ARG A 183 19.51 9.80 10.42
CA ARG A 183 18.11 10.18 10.67
C ARG A 183 17.49 11.02 9.55
N TRP A 184 18.20 12.06 9.10
CA TRP A 184 17.66 12.97 8.08
C TRP A 184 17.46 12.27 6.73
N LEU A 185 18.38 11.38 6.33
CA LEU A 185 18.24 10.58 5.10
C LEU A 185 17.08 9.60 5.20
N ALA A 186 16.89 9.00 6.38
CA ALA A 186 15.76 8.10 6.62
C ALA A 186 14.42 8.83 6.52
N ILE A 187 14.31 10.07 7.04
CA ILE A 187 13.11 10.90 6.86
C ILE A 187 12.91 11.21 5.37
N TRP A 188 13.97 11.61 4.66
CA TRP A 188 13.89 11.92 3.24
C TRP A 188 13.38 10.72 2.42
N TRP A 189 14.02 9.56 2.55
CA TRP A 189 13.72 8.40 1.69
C TRP A 189 12.45 7.63 2.07
N PHE A 190 12.03 7.64 3.34
CA PHE A 190 10.87 6.86 3.79
C PHE A 190 9.61 7.70 4.00
N ILE A 191 9.70 9.02 4.10
CA ILE A 191 8.55 9.90 4.30
C ILE A 191 8.45 10.95 3.18
N ALA A 192 9.45 11.83 3.05
CA ALA A 192 9.34 12.98 2.15
C ALA A 192 9.28 12.58 0.67
N ALA A 193 10.22 11.75 0.20
CA ALA A 193 10.28 11.33 -1.19
C ALA A 193 9.01 10.58 -1.66
N PRO A 194 8.47 9.59 -0.92
CA PRO A 194 7.18 9.00 -1.28
C PRO A 194 6.02 10.00 -1.38
N ILE A 195 5.93 10.96 -0.45
CA ILE A 195 4.88 12.00 -0.49
C ILE A 195 5.05 12.88 -1.73
N ILE A 196 6.27 13.38 -1.98
CA ILE A 196 6.58 14.24 -3.13
C ILE A 196 6.28 13.51 -4.44
N VAL A 197 6.66 12.23 -4.58
CA VAL A 197 6.38 11.45 -5.79
C VAL A 197 4.88 11.31 -6.02
N ASN A 198 4.09 11.02 -4.98
CA ASN A 198 2.63 10.93 -5.12
C ASN A 198 2.00 12.28 -5.52
N ILE A 199 2.47 13.40 -4.94
CA ILE A 199 2.01 14.74 -5.31
C ILE A 199 2.36 15.03 -6.78
N LEU A 200 3.59 14.76 -7.21
CA LEU A 200 4.01 14.98 -8.60
C LEU A 200 3.19 14.17 -9.60
N ILE A 201 2.92 12.90 -9.27
CA ILE A 201 2.06 12.03 -10.09
C ILE A 201 0.65 12.61 -10.19
N LEU A 202 0.05 13.02 -9.07
CA LEU A 202 -1.27 13.64 -9.05
C LEU A 202 -1.30 14.96 -9.85
N SER A 203 -0.33 15.84 -9.64
CA SER A 203 -0.21 17.10 -10.39
C SER A 203 -0.04 16.87 -11.88
N PHE A 204 0.73 15.85 -12.27
CA PHE A 204 0.88 15.47 -13.67
C PHE A 204 -0.45 14.99 -14.28
N TYR A 205 -1.22 14.17 -13.56
CA TYR A 205 -2.54 13.75 -14.04
C TYR A 205 -3.50 14.92 -14.24
N VAL A 206 -3.58 15.82 -13.27
CA VAL A 206 -4.41 17.03 -13.38
C VAL A 206 -3.99 17.88 -14.58
N PHE A 207 -2.68 18.10 -14.76
CA PHE A 207 -2.15 18.84 -15.90
C PHE A 207 -2.53 18.19 -17.24
N VAL A 208 -2.34 16.87 -17.39
CA VAL A 208 -2.72 16.16 -18.61
C VAL A 208 -4.22 16.31 -18.89
N SER A 209 -5.08 16.18 -17.87
CA SER A 209 -6.55 16.31 -18.05
C SER A 209 -6.99 17.70 -18.51
N LEU A 210 -6.30 18.76 -18.05
CA LEU A 210 -6.66 20.14 -18.38
C LEU A 210 -6.18 20.58 -19.75
N TYR A 211 -5.04 20.05 -20.22
CA TYR A 211 -4.32 20.59 -21.39
C TYR A 211 -4.20 19.62 -22.56
N ILE A 212 -4.49 18.33 -22.38
CA ILE A 212 -4.43 17.31 -23.43
C ILE A 212 -5.82 16.67 -23.55
N LYS A 213 -6.66 17.22 -24.43
CA LYS A 213 -7.95 16.62 -24.84
C LYS A 213 -7.75 15.67 -26.00
#